data_AF-A0A3B9DS84-F1
#
_entry.id   AF-A0A3B9DS84-F1
#
_cell.length_a   1.000
_cell.length_b   1.000
_cell.length_c   1.000
_cell.angle_alpha   90.00
_cell.angle_beta   90.00
_cell.angle_gamma   90.00
#
_symmetry.space_group_name_H-M   'P 1'
#
loop_
_entity.id
_entity.type
_entity.pdbx_description
1 polymer ?
#
loop_
_entity_poly.entity_id
_entity_poly.type
_entity_poly.pdbx_seq_one_letter_code
_entity_poly.pdbx_strand_id
1 'polypeptide(L)'
;MRHDHPELADRMYPSGLIADAGLPVVLSSDAPVTDPDVMLACWAAETRITASGQVLGEACRITRQQAFEGYTVGGAHALRRDNVGSLASGRLADLVILDADPWAVPIDQLPDVSVEETWVDGRPAWTYDRGLVGTESP
;
A
#
# COMPACT_ATOMS: atom_id res chain seq x y z
N MET A 1 6.05 -3.22 -25.64
CA MET A 1 5.55 -4.29 -24.72
C MET A 1 4.07 -4.59 -24.94
N ARG A 2 3.09 -3.72 -24.63
CA ARG A 2 1.67 -4.06 -24.88
C ARG A 2 1.29 -4.15 -26.37
N HIS A 3 1.92 -3.34 -27.23
CA HIS A 3 1.69 -3.40 -28.68
C HIS A 3 2.22 -4.70 -29.30
N ASP A 4 3.41 -5.13 -28.87
CA ASP A 4 4.13 -6.25 -29.47
C ASP A 4 3.84 -7.59 -28.79
N HIS A 5 3.49 -7.56 -27.49
CA HIS A 5 3.28 -8.71 -26.61
C HIS A 5 2.12 -8.46 -25.61
N PRO A 6 0.87 -8.33 -26.09
CA PRO A 6 -0.28 -8.00 -25.25
C PRO A 6 -0.50 -9.02 -24.11
N GLU A 7 -0.24 -10.30 -24.36
CA GLU A 7 -0.34 -11.38 -23.38
C GLU A 7 0.66 -11.27 -22.23
N LEU A 8 1.87 -10.74 -22.49
CA LEU A 8 2.86 -10.49 -21.45
C LEU A 8 2.49 -9.25 -20.64
N ALA A 9 1.97 -8.23 -21.31
CA ALA A 9 1.51 -7.01 -20.64
C ALA A 9 0.36 -7.29 -19.66
N ASP A 10 -0.60 -8.13 -20.04
CA ASP A 10 -1.73 -8.49 -19.18
C ASP A 10 -1.34 -9.32 -17.94
N ARG A 11 -0.13 -9.90 -17.93
CA ARG A 11 0.41 -10.64 -16.77
C ARG A 11 1.44 -9.83 -15.98
N MET A 12 1.66 -8.57 -16.32
CA MET A 12 2.60 -7.70 -15.62
C MET A 12 2.10 -7.39 -14.21
N TYR A 13 2.98 -7.51 -13.21
CA TYR A 13 2.64 -7.40 -11.79
C TYR A 13 1.44 -8.29 -11.38
N PRO A 14 1.62 -9.62 -11.33
CA PRO A 14 0.53 -10.59 -11.27
C PRO A 14 -0.06 -10.80 -9.85
N SER A 15 -0.26 -9.74 -9.07
CA SER A 15 -0.67 -9.82 -7.66
C SER A 15 -1.97 -10.61 -7.46
N GLY A 16 -2.98 -10.39 -8.30
CA GLY A 16 -4.24 -11.16 -8.25
C GLY A 16 -4.04 -12.67 -8.48
N LEU A 17 -3.23 -13.04 -9.46
CA LEU A 17 -2.91 -14.45 -9.73
C LEU A 17 -2.13 -15.10 -8.58
N ILE A 18 -1.27 -14.34 -7.91
CA ILE A 18 -0.54 -14.79 -6.71
C ILE A 18 -1.54 -15.01 -5.56
N ALA A 19 -2.44 -14.06 -5.34
CA ALA A 19 -3.49 -14.16 -4.31
C ALA A 19 -4.43 -15.36 -4.55
N ASP A 20 -4.88 -15.56 -5.79
CA ASP A 20 -5.74 -16.68 -6.19
C ASP A 20 -5.08 -18.05 -5.97
N ALA A 21 -3.75 -18.10 -6.06
CA ALA A 21 -2.96 -19.29 -5.75
C ALA A 21 -2.79 -19.54 -4.22
N GLY A 22 -3.36 -18.68 -3.37
CA GLY A 22 -3.22 -18.75 -1.92
C GLY A 22 -1.84 -18.35 -1.41
N LEU A 23 -1.07 -17.62 -2.22
CA LEU A 23 0.28 -17.16 -1.86
C LEU A 23 0.22 -15.74 -1.26
N PRO A 24 1.11 -15.41 -0.31
CA PRO A 24 1.19 -14.06 0.24
C PRO A 24 1.51 -13.02 -0.85
N VAL A 25 0.73 -11.95 -0.88
CA VAL A 25 1.01 -10.76 -1.70
C VAL A 25 1.75 -9.75 -0.84
N VAL A 26 2.79 -9.15 -1.42
CA VAL A 26 3.59 -8.09 -0.80
C VAL A 26 3.71 -6.98 -1.82
N LEU A 27 3.50 -5.74 -1.37
CA LEU A 27 3.60 -4.56 -2.21
C LEU A 27 4.75 -3.66 -1.72
N SER A 28 5.34 -2.93 -2.65
CA SER A 28 6.34 -1.91 -2.39
C SER A 28 6.27 -0.84 -3.48
N SER A 29 6.78 0.36 -3.18
CA SER A 29 6.85 1.44 -4.17
C SER A 29 8.07 1.36 -5.08
N ASP A 30 9.13 0.65 -4.68
CA ASP A 30 10.44 0.73 -5.34
C ASP A 30 10.99 2.17 -5.39
N ALA A 31 10.71 2.98 -4.36
CA ALA A 31 11.23 4.34 -4.26
C ALA A 31 12.77 4.35 -4.31
N PRO A 32 13.41 5.30 -5.04
CA PRO A 32 12.80 6.50 -5.63
C PRO A 32 12.33 6.34 -7.08
N VAL A 33 12.19 5.11 -7.62
CA VAL A 33 11.70 4.90 -8.99
C VAL A 33 10.25 5.34 -9.13
N THR A 34 9.43 5.11 -8.10
CA THR A 34 8.09 5.69 -7.98
C THR A 34 7.90 6.39 -6.63
N ASP A 35 6.92 7.27 -6.56
CA ASP A 35 6.56 7.95 -5.32
C ASP A 35 6.01 6.94 -4.29
N PRO A 36 6.45 7.00 -3.02
CA PRO A 36 6.02 6.08 -1.97
C PRO A 36 4.62 6.40 -1.42
N ASP A 37 3.64 6.65 -2.30
CA ASP A 37 2.25 6.89 -1.93
C ASP A 37 1.48 5.56 -1.86
N VAL A 38 1.20 5.12 -0.63
CA VAL A 38 0.49 3.87 -0.36
C VAL A 38 -0.98 3.92 -0.80
N MET A 39 -1.64 5.08 -0.69
CA MET A 39 -3.06 5.19 -1.06
C MET A 39 -3.23 5.09 -2.57
N LEU A 40 -2.38 5.79 -3.33
CA LEU A 40 -2.30 5.66 -4.78
C LEU A 40 -1.92 4.24 -5.21
N ALA A 41 -0.96 3.61 -4.53
CA ALA A 41 -0.56 2.24 -4.86
C ALA A 41 -1.68 1.21 -4.59
N CYS A 42 -2.43 1.35 -3.49
CA CYS A 42 -3.61 0.54 -3.22
C CYS A 42 -4.69 0.73 -4.29
N TRP A 43 -4.97 1.98 -4.67
CA TRP A 43 -5.87 2.28 -5.79
C TRP A 43 -5.41 1.63 -7.10
N ALA A 44 -4.12 1.70 -7.42
CA ALA A 44 -3.55 1.14 -8.64
C ALA A 44 -3.62 -0.40 -8.64
N ALA A 45 -3.40 -1.04 -7.49
CA ALA A 45 -3.49 -2.49 -7.33
C ALA A 45 -4.94 -3.01 -7.48
N GLU A 46 -5.90 -2.23 -7.00
CA GLU A 46 -7.34 -2.57 -7.06
C GLU A 46 -7.94 -2.29 -8.44
N THR A 47 -7.69 -1.11 -9.01
CA THR A 47 -8.31 -0.71 -10.28
C THR A 47 -7.56 -1.25 -11.49
N ARG A 48 -6.23 -1.33 -11.40
CA ARG A 48 -5.32 -1.64 -12.51
C ARG A 48 -5.49 -0.72 -13.71
N ILE A 49 -5.97 0.51 -13.48
CA ILE A 49 -6.17 1.51 -14.53
C ILE A 49 -4.84 2.17 -14.88
N THR A 50 -4.47 2.13 -16.15
CA THR A 50 -3.28 2.77 -16.69
C THR A 50 -3.50 4.27 -16.90
N ALA A 51 -2.43 5.02 -17.14
CA ALA A 51 -2.50 6.43 -17.54
C ALA A 51 -3.34 6.69 -18.81
N SER A 52 -3.57 5.66 -19.64
CA SER A 52 -4.45 5.72 -20.82
C SER A 52 -5.91 5.37 -20.53
N GLY A 53 -6.29 5.13 -19.27
CA GLY A 53 -7.65 4.77 -18.86
C GLY A 53 -8.03 3.31 -19.11
N GLN A 54 -7.06 2.45 -19.45
CA GLN A 54 -7.32 1.04 -19.72
C GLN A 54 -7.05 0.18 -18.49
N VAL A 55 -7.80 -0.89 -18.32
CA VAL A 55 -7.48 -1.93 -17.33
C VAL A 55 -6.32 -2.78 -17.87
N LEU A 56 -5.29 -2.96 -17.06
CA LEU A 56 -4.15 -3.83 -17.35
C LEU A 56 -4.30 -5.15 -16.60
N GLY A 57 -4.57 -6.25 -17.30
CA GLY A 57 -4.63 -7.58 -16.69
C GLY A 57 -5.65 -7.67 -15.55
N GLU A 58 -6.94 -7.75 -15.88
CA GLU A 58 -8.03 -7.75 -14.89
C GLU A 58 -7.89 -8.85 -13.82
N ALA A 59 -7.42 -10.04 -14.20
CA ALA A 59 -7.14 -11.15 -13.27
C ALA A 59 -5.96 -10.88 -12.30
N CYS A 60 -5.20 -9.80 -12.51
CA CYS A 60 -4.11 -9.40 -11.64
C CYS A 60 -4.54 -8.35 -10.60
N ARG A 61 -5.81 -7.93 -10.60
CA ARG A 61 -6.38 -7.07 -9.55
C ARG A 61 -6.37 -7.78 -8.20
N ILE A 62 -6.20 -7.00 -7.15
CA ILE A 62 -6.40 -7.45 -5.77
C ILE A 62 -7.41 -6.51 -5.10
N THR A 63 -8.14 -7.00 -4.11
CA THR A 63 -9.05 -6.16 -3.33
C THR A 63 -8.28 -5.08 -2.58
N ARG A 64 -8.97 -3.99 -2.21
CA ARG A 64 -8.43 -2.97 -1.29
C ARG A 64 -7.78 -3.59 -0.06
N GLN A 65 -8.47 -4.57 0.53
CA GLN A 65 -8.00 -5.26 1.72
C GLN A 65 -6.66 -5.96 1.49
N GLN A 66 -6.56 -6.75 0.42
CA GLN A 66 -5.33 -7.43 0.05
C GLN A 66 -4.18 -6.44 -0.24
N ALA A 67 -4.47 -5.27 -0.81
CA ALA A 67 -3.46 -4.25 -1.05
C ALA A 67 -2.91 -3.66 0.27
N PHE A 68 -3.79 -3.26 1.20
CA PHE A 68 -3.36 -2.78 2.52
C PHE A 68 -2.65 -3.87 3.32
N GLU A 69 -3.12 -5.12 3.28
CA GLU A 69 -2.43 -6.25 3.88
C GLU A 69 -1.03 -6.43 3.27
N GLY A 70 -0.89 -6.29 1.95
CA GLY A 70 0.39 -6.37 1.26
C GLY A 70 1.41 -5.31 1.69
N TYR A 71 0.96 -4.10 2.03
CA TYR A 71 1.82 -3.04 2.57
C TYR A 71 2.07 -3.14 4.08
N THR A 72 1.27 -3.90 4.81
CA THR A 72 1.32 -3.98 6.28
C THR A 72 1.81 -5.35 6.75
N VAL A 73 0.91 -6.29 7.05
CA VAL A 73 1.25 -7.64 7.51
C VAL A 73 2.08 -8.43 6.49
N GLY A 74 1.84 -8.23 5.19
CA GLY A 74 2.58 -8.86 4.09
C GLY A 74 4.03 -8.38 4.04
N GLY A 75 4.24 -7.06 4.12
CA GLY A 75 5.58 -6.47 4.21
C GLY A 75 6.32 -6.92 5.47
N ALA A 76 5.64 -6.92 6.63
CA ALA A 76 6.21 -7.39 7.89
C ALA A 76 6.65 -8.86 7.80
N HIS A 77 5.81 -9.73 7.22
CA HIS A 77 6.13 -11.14 7.00
C HIS A 77 7.35 -11.31 6.08
N ALA A 78 7.40 -10.59 4.94
CA ALA A 78 8.55 -10.66 4.01
C ALA A 78 9.87 -10.24 4.68
N LEU A 79 9.82 -9.28 5.60
CA LEU A 79 10.95 -8.80 6.38
C LEU A 79 11.25 -9.64 7.63
N ARG A 80 10.45 -10.69 7.92
CA ARG A 80 10.54 -11.52 9.14
C ARG A 80 10.44 -10.69 10.42
N ARG A 81 9.50 -9.76 10.44
CA ARG A 81 9.24 -8.84 11.55
C ARG A 81 7.87 -9.14 12.17
N ASP A 82 7.87 -9.88 13.28
CA ASP A 82 6.61 -10.37 13.88
C ASP A 82 5.92 -9.34 14.79
N ASN A 83 6.61 -8.24 15.11
CA ASN A 83 6.15 -7.21 16.04
C ASN A 83 5.58 -5.94 15.38
N VAL A 84 5.41 -5.93 14.05
CA VAL A 84 4.89 -4.78 13.27
C VAL A 84 3.83 -5.26 12.26
N GLY A 85 3.28 -4.32 11.48
CA GLY A 85 2.34 -4.61 10.39
C GLY A 85 0.89 -4.81 10.83
N SER A 86 0.59 -4.83 12.13
CA SER A 86 -0.79 -4.83 12.63
C SER A 86 -0.84 -4.25 14.04
N LEU A 87 -1.98 -3.67 14.41
CA LEU A 87 -2.22 -3.13 15.75
C LEU A 87 -2.82 -4.20 16.66
N ALA A 88 -2.00 -4.74 17.55
CA ALA A 88 -2.40 -5.71 18.56
C ALA A 88 -1.53 -5.57 19.81
N SER A 89 -2.03 -6.01 20.96
CA SER A 89 -1.25 -6.02 22.21
C SER A 89 0.06 -6.80 22.03
N GLY A 90 1.18 -6.23 22.48
CA GLY A 90 2.52 -6.81 22.34
C GLY A 90 3.24 -6.48 21.02
N ARG A 91 2.61 -5.75 20.09
CA ARG A 91 3.26 -5.21 18.87
C ARG A 91 3.64 -3.74 19.05
N LEU A 92 4.54 -3.25 18.19
CA LEU A 92 4.88 -1.83 18.15
C LEU A 92 3.66 -1.00 17.75
N ALA A 93 3.50 0.15 18.40
CA ALA A 93 2.49 1.14 18.04
C ALA A 93 2.97 2.00 16.87
N ASP A 94 3.25 1.34 15.74
CA ASP A 94 3.55 1.97 14.45
C ASP A 94 2.21 2.12 13.70
N LEU A 95 1.73 3.36 13.58
CA LEU A 95 0.42 3.65 13.00
C LEU A 95 0.39 5.00 12.29
N VAL A 96 -0.63 5.18 11.47
CA VAL A 96 -0.98 6.46 10.86
C VAL A 96 -2.39 6.86 11.25
N ILE A 97 -2.61 8.16 11.38
CA ILE A 97 -3.93 8.76 11.45
C ILE A 97 -4.25 9.30 10.06
N LEU A 98 -5.44 8.99 9.55
CA LEU A 98 -5.90 9.37 8.22
C LEU A 98 -7.04 10.40 8.34
N ASP A 99 -7.12 11.30 7.37
CA ASP A 99 -8.18 12.33 7.31
C ASP A 99 -9.56 11.75 6.91
N ALA A 100 -9.58 10.57 6.30
CA ALA A 100 -10.77 9.84 5.91
C ALA A 100 -10.61 8.32 6.11
N ASP A 101 -11.74 7.62 6.19
CA ASP A 101 -11.76 6.16 6.27
C ASP A 101 -11.52 5.54 4.87
N PRO A 102 -10.36 4.88 4.62
CA PRO A 102 -10.03 4.32 3.32
C PRO A 102 -10.97 3.18 2.90
N TRP A 103 -11.77 2.62 3.81
CA TRP A 103 -12.77 1.60 3.51
C TRP A 103 -14.13 2.19 3.10
N ALA A 104 -14.39 3.44 3.44
CA ALA A 104 -15.67 4.12 3.18
C ALA A 104 -15.62 5.04 1.97
N VAL A 105 -14.44 5.58 1.62
CA VAL A 105 -14.30 6.46 0.45
C VAL A 105 -14.54 5.70 -0.87
N PRO A 106 -15.19 6.34 -1.87
CA PRO A 106 -15.21 5.84 -3.24
C PRO A 106 -13.80 5.51 -3.74
N ILE A 107 -13.66 4.49 -4.58
CA ILE A 107 -12.35 4.06 -5.10
C ILE A 107 -11.56 5.22 -5.71
N ASP A 108 -12.20 6.08 -6.50
CA ASP A 108 -11.52 7.18 -7.17
C ASP A 108 -11.07 8.31 -6.23
N GLN A 109 -11.53 8.30 -4.97
CA GLN A 109 -11.09 9.24 -3.92
C GLN A 109 -10.05 8.62 -2.98
N LEU A 110 -9.76 7.31 -3.11
CA LEU A 110 -8.76 6.67 -2.26
C LEU A 110 -7.38 7.36 -2.35
N PRO A 111 -6.87 7.76 -3.53
CA PRO A 111 -5.59 8.48 -3.62
C PRO A 111 -5.57 9.85 -2.92
N ASP A 112 -6.73 10.44 -2.63
CA ASP A 112 -6.82 11.75 -1.96
C ASP A 112 -6.77 11.63 -0.42
N VAL A 113 -6.91 10.41 0.12
CA VAL A 113 -6.84 10.17 1.57
C VAL A 113 -5.43 10.49 2.05
N SER A 114 -5.33 11.45 2.94
CA SER A 114 -4.05 11.96 3.43
C SER A 114 -3.72 11.42 4.82
N VAL A 115 -2.41 11.26 5.07
CA VAL A 115 -1.90 11.00 6.40
C VAL A 115 -1.88 12.32 7.17
N GLU A 116 -2.60 12.38 8.28
CA GLU A 116 -2.60 13.50 9.22
C GLU A 116 -1.43 13.39 10.20
N GLU A 117 -1.17 12.18 10.69
CA GLU A 117 -0.09 11.91 11.64
C GLU A 117 0.55 10.54 11.38
N THR A 118 1.85 10.45 11.63
CA THR A 118 2.58 9.18 11.67
C THR A 118 3.20 8.99 13.05
N TRP A 119 2.99 7.81 13.61
CA TRP A 119 3.47 7.42 14.92
C TRP A 119 4.38 6.21 14.78
N VAL A 120 5.52 6.24 15.47
CA VAL A 120 6.52 5.18 15.48
C VAL A 120 6.81 4.82 16.94
N ASP A 121 6.70 3.55 17.29
CA ASP A 121 6.87 3.05 18.66
C ASP A 121 6.04 3.86 19.68
N GLY A 122 4.81 4.22 19.32
CA GLY A 122 3.90 4.98 20.18
C GLY A 122 4.29 6.44 20.42
N ARG A 123 5.21 6.99 19.63
CA ARG A 123 5.59 8.41 19.66
C ARG A 123 5.24 9.09 18.33
N PRO A 124 4.77 10.36 18.33
CA PRO A 124 4.59 11.10 17.09
C PRO A 124 5.92 11.29 16.39
N ALA A 125 5.98 10.93 15.11
CA ALA A 125 7.16 11.07 14.26
C ALA A 125 6.96 12.13 13.15
N TRP A 126 5.71 12.36 12.73
CA TRP A 126 5.35 13.34 11.72
C TRP A 126 3.89 13.80 11.89
N THR A 127 3.60 15.07 11.59
CA THR A 127 2.23 15.60 11.49
C THR A 127 2.08 16.51 10.27
N TYR A 128 0.90 16.53 9.65
CA TYR A 128 0.63 17.31 8.44
C TYR A 128 1.02 18.79 8.56
N ASP A 129 0.63 19.44 9.66
CA ASP A 129 0.91 20.86 9.90
C ASP A 129 2.38 21.19 10.21
N ARG A 130 3.19 20.21 10.64
CA ARG A 130 4.54 20.47 11.20
C ARG A 130 5.67 19.72 10.50
N GLY A 131 5.36 18.75 9.65
CA GLY A 131 6.35 17.84 9.10
C GLY A 131 6.90 16.89 10.17
N LEU A 132 8.18 16.54 10.07
CA LEU A 132 8.85 15.66 11.03
C LEU A 132 8.82 16.27 12.45
N VAL A 133 8.38 15.47 13.41
CA VAL A 133 8.30 15.85 14.82
C VAL A 133 9.41 15.14 15.58
N GLY A 134 10.30 15.91 16.19
CA GLY A 134 11.25 15.46 17.22
C GLY A 134 12.16 14.30 16.84
N THR A 135 13.37 14.60 16.39
CA THR A 135 14.52 13.70 16.61
C THR A 135 15.48 14.38 17.59
N GLU A 136 15.09 14.52 18.85
CA GLU A 136 16.11 14.60 19.90
C GLU A 136 16.36 13.17 20.37
N SER A 137 17.48 12.60 19.91
CA SER A 137 17.97 11.30 20.36
C SER A 137 18.13 11.29 21.88
N PRO A 138 17.90 10.16 22.57
CA PRO A 138 18.43 9.97 23.92
C PRO A 138 19.96 9.99 23.95
#